data_AF-A0A225VBE9-F1
#
_entry.id   AF-A0A225VBE9-F1
#
_cell.length_a   1.000
_cell.length_b   1.000
_cell.length_c   1.000
_cell.angle_alpha   90.00
_cell.angle_beta   90.00
_cell.angle_gamma   90.00
#
_symmetry.space_group_name_H-M   'P 1'
#
loop_
_entity.id
_entity.type
_entity.pdbx_description
1 polymer ?
#
loop_
_entity_poly.entity_id
_entity_poly.type
_entity_poly.pdbx_seq_one_letter_code
_entity_poly.pdbx_strand_id
1 'polypeptide(L)'
;MYASKTTGYQGFKSFAAQRCPTLKPGETYENRATKFSSMGSHIIAPLTMNRIGKHAHESVAMQNGQNVQPEHYRVPDRRGVSVNEKRPDWKPFIASTTYFHDYQVLDEERKRILQVPLDEYEKAFMAVATKNNQQQDGPTIQLSQVHEILKIALGNAANPRAIETFINYLDHRGSVCDRISWTLFSEAVDHIAGLFDLELSRCKPAGSSGKMWGTRTFAEKQISKYLVHSSTPASSHQKDFGSYGDNPRDRPYMRKRGMASTTTDLNLGTTSVTNQIPGYAGFLPSTLHSAEAVAQANGPEHIESLHSVPRVELRLFYSDNIPGYTGHKPVDCANYRGECCAGRDPGTTTGDSYMPHK
;
A
#
# COMPACT_ATOMS: atom_id res chain seq x y z
N MET A 1 3.06 -3.91 -106.38
CA MET A 1 3.12 -5.39 -106.27
C MET A 1 3.17 -5.77 -104.81
N TYR A 2 2.13 -6.45 -104.35
CA TYR A 2 2.04 -7.12 -103.06
C TYR A 2 2.79 -8.46 -103.13
N ALA A 3 3.49 -8.83 -102.07
CA ALA A 3 3.73 -10.24 -101.70
C ALA A 3 3.93 -10.34 -100.19
N SER A 4 2.84 -10.13 -99.45
CA SER A 4 2.67 -10.67 -98.10
C SER A 4 2.74 -12.18 -98.18
N LYS A 5 3.78 -12.78 -97.60
CA LYS A 5 3.84 -14.22 -97.32
C LYS A 5 3.91 -14.41 -95.81
N THR A 6 2.75 -14.43 -95.18
CA THR A 6 2.38 -15.33 -94.07
C THR A 6 1.00 -14.94 -93.55
N THR A 7 -0.04 -15.59 -94.06
CA THR A 7 -1.35 -15.67 -93.42
C THR A 7 -1.34 -16.88 -92.50
N GLY A 8 -1.06 -16.66 -91.22
CA GLY A 8 -1.09 -17.69 -90.19
C GLY A 8 -0.92 -17.05 -88.81
N TYR A 9 -1.65 -17.56 -87.82
CA TYR A 9 -1.63 -17.08 -86.44
C TYR A 9 -0.20 -17.10 -85.87
N GLN A 10 0.42 -15.94 -85.70
CA GLN A 10 1.72 -15.75 -85.04
C GLN A 10 1.60 -15.66 -83.50
N GLY A 11 0.52 -16.19 -82.93
CA GLY A 11 0.10 -15.88 -81.57
C GLY A 11 0.64 -16.80 -80.46
N PHE A 12 1.60 -17.69 -80.74
CA PHE A 12 2.23 -18.48 -79.67
C PHE A 12 3.70 -18.12 -79.51
N LYS A 13 3.99 -17.27 -78.52
CA LYS A 13 5.31 -17.20 -77.91
C LYS A 13 5.32 -18.17 -76.74
N SER A 14 6.30 -19.08 -76.70
CA SER A 14 6.48 -19.99 -75.57
C SER A 14 6.59 -19.20 -74.27
N PHE A 15 6.15 -19.78 -73.14
CA PHE A 15 6.15 -19.11 -71.83
C PHE A 15 7.54 -18.54 -71.46
N ALA A 16 8.62 -19.18 -71.95
CA ALA A 16 9.99 -18.72 -71.78
C ALA A 16 10.34 -17.46 -72.61
N ALA A 17 9.68 -17.24 -73.75
CA ALA A 17 9.88 -16.09 -74.62
C ALA A 17 8.91 -14.92 -74.33
N GLN A 18 7.95 -15.09 -73.40
CA GLN A 18 7.05 -14.04 -72.97
C GLN A 18 7.71 -13.19 -71.86
N ARG A 19 7.63 -11.87 -71.98
CA ARG A 19 8.05 -10.97 -70.91
C ARG A 19 7.11 -11.17 -69.71
N CYS A 20 7.67 -11.39 -68.52
CA CYS A 20 6.88 -11.63 -67.32
C CYS A 20 5.99 -10.40 -67.04
N PRO A 21 4.66 -10.55 -66.95
CA PRO A 21 3.73 -9.42 -66.81
C PRO A 21 3.85 -8.69 -65.46
N THR A 22 4.68 -9.19 -64.54
CA THR A 22 4.87 -8.65 -63.18
C THR A 22 6.13 -7.81 -63.01
N LEU A 23 6.92 -7.58 -64.07
CA LEU A 23 8.08 -6.69 -64.01
C LEU A 23 7.63 -5.24 -64.00
N LYS A 24 8.07 -4.48 -62.99
CA LYS A 24 7.82 -3.04 -62.94
C LYS A 24 8.56 -2.35 -64.09
N PRO A 25 8.03 -1.26 -64.66
CA PRO A 25 8.73 -0.48 -65.67
C PRO A 25 10.15 -0.09 -65.18
N GLY A 26 11.19 -0.50 -65.91
CA GLY A 26 12.60 -0.25 -65.56
C GLY A 26 13.33 -1.40 -64.85
N GLU A 27 12.67 -2.48 -64.46
CA GLU A 27 13.34 -3.67 -63.90
C GLU A 27 13.73 -4.68 -64.99
N THR A 28 14.96 -5.18 -64.95
CA THR A 28 15.47 -6.29 -65.80
C THR A 28 15.46 -7.60 -65.02
N TYR A 29 15.47 -8.75 -65.72
CA TYR A 29 15.51 -10.07 -65.08
C TYR A 29 16.77 -10.28 -64.22
N GLU A 30 17.90 -9.75 -64.66
CA GLU A 30 19.17 -9.78 -63.93
C GLU A 30 19.08 -9.00 -62.61
N ASN A 31 18.44 -7.84 -62.62
CA ASN A 31 18.20 -7.03 -61.41
C ASN A 31 17.25 -7.71 -60.43
N ARG A 32 16.28 -8.51 -60.90
CA ARG A 32 15.35 -9.25 -60.02
C ARG A 32 16.02 -10.46 -59.37
N ALA A 33 16.86 -11.19 -60.12
CA ALA A 33 17.57 -12.36 -59.59
C ALA A 33 18.51 -11.96 -58.44
N THR A 34 19.16 -10.81 -58.53
CA THR A 34 20.06 -10.30 -57.49
C THR A 34 19.32 -9.66 -56.31
N LYS A 35 18.12 -9.11 -56.51
CA LYS A 35 17.29 -8.46 -55.47
C LYS A 35 16.97 -9.36 -54.27
N PHE A 36 16.78 -10.66 -54.51
CA PHE A 36 16.51 -11.64 -53.44
C PHE A 36 17.79 -12.31 -52.91
N SER A 37 18.88 -12.29 -53.69
CA SER A 37 20.19 -12.76 -53.23
C SER A 37 20.77 -11.88 -52.12
N SER A 38 20.58 -10.55 -52.20
CA SER A 38 21.08 -9.62 -51.17
C SER A 38 20.33 -9.79 -49.83
N MET A 39 19.03 -10.12 -49.87
CA MET A 39 18.26 -10.44 -48.66
C MET A 39 18.70 -11.76 -48.03
N GLY A 40 19.10 -12.76 -48.82
CA GLY A 40 19.66 -14.02 -48.33
C GLY A 40 21.02 -13.85 -47.63
N SER A 41 21.87 -12.96 -48.16
CA SER A 41 23.18 -12.68 -47.54
C SER A 41 23.10 -11.93 -46.21
N HIS A 42 22.01 -11.20 -45.94
CA HIS A 42 21.80 -10.52 -44.64
C HIS A 42 21.35 -11.47 -43.51
N ILE A 43 20.81 -12.63 -43.85
CA ILE A 43 20.38 -13.65 -42.86
C ILE A 43 21.59 -14.43 -42.33
N ILE A 44 22.69 -14.52 -43.10
CA ILE A 44 23.90 -15.33 -42.79
C ILE A 44 25.13 -14.43 -42.55
N ALA A 45 24.95 -13.13 -42.29
CA ALA A 45 26.07 -12.29 -41.90
C ALA A 45 26.53 -12.65 -40.47
N PRO A 46 27.86 -12.69 -40.19
CA PRO A 46 28.35 -12.82 -38.83
C PRO A 46 27.80 -11.69 -37.95
N LEU A 47 27.54 -11.98 -36.67
CA LEU A 47 26.84 -11.12 -35.70
C LEU A 47 27.37 -9.67 -35.65
N THR A 48 28.62 -9.45 -36.07
CA THR A 48 29.34 -8.18 -36.06
C THR A 48 28.89 -7.20 -37.17
N MET A 49 28.39 -7.68 -38.32
CA MET A 49 28.04 -6.78 -39.45
C MET A 49 26.56 -6.37 -39.50
N ASN A 50 25.67 -7.07 -38.80
CA ASN A 50 24.23 -6.73 -38.76
C ASN A 50 23.87 -5.56 -37.81
N ARG A 51 24.86 -4.82 -37.31
CA ARG A 51 24.69 -3.88 -36.17
C ARG A 51 25.05 -2.42 -36.46
N ILE A 52 25.37 -2.05 -37.69
CA ILE A 52 25.63 -0.64 -38.01
C ILE A 52 24.27 0.04 -38.23
N GLY A 53 23.64 0.53 -37.15
CA GLY A 53 22.50 1.45 -37.25
C GLY A 53 21.38 1.36 -36.20
N LYS A 54 21.42 0.47 -35.20
CA LYS A 54 20.31 0.31 -34.22
C LYS A 54 20.71 0.35 -32.74
N HIS A 55 21.76 1.09 -32.37
CA HIS A 55 22.17 1.21 -30.96
C HIS A 55 21.46 2.31 -30.15
N ALA A 56 20.39 2.93 -30.68
CA ALA A 56 19.65 3.95 -29.91
C ALA A 56 18.78 3.37 -28.77
N HIS A 57 18.55 2.04 -28.74
CA HIS A 57 17.61 1.39 -27.81
C HIS A 57 18.22 0.21 -27.05
N GLU A 58 19.51 -0.05 -27.16
CA GLU A 58 20.15 -1.12 -26.38
C GLU A 58 20.53 -0.59 -25.00
N SER A 59 20.13 -1.30 -23.95
CA SER A 59 20.56 -0.98 -22.60
C SER A 59 22.05 -1.26 -22.43
N VAL A 60 22.71 -0.52 -21.53
CA VAL A 60 24.12 -0.73 -21.19
C VAL A 60 24.39 -2.18 -20.77
N ALA A 61 23.41 -2.84 -20.14
CA ALA A 61 23.49 -4.26 -19.79
C ALA A 61 23.55 -5.19 -21.02
N MET A 62 22.78 -4.89 -22.07
CA MET A 62 22.83 -5.65 -23.32
C MET A 62 24.16 -5.47 -24.06
N GLN A 63 24.72 -4.25 -24.05
CA GLN A 63 26.05 -3.98 -24.61
C GLN A 63 27.14 -4.73 -23.84
N ASN A 64 27.11 -4.67 -22.51
CA ASN A 64 28.08 -5.36 -21.66
C ASN A 64 27.99 -6.89 -21.78
N GLY A 65 26.78 -7.44 -21.96
CA GLY A 65 26.56 -8.88 -22.16
C GLY A 65 27.24 -9.44 -23.41
N GLN A 66 27.52 -8.62 -24.43
CA GLN A 66 28.18 -9.06 -25.67
C GLN A 66 29.65 -9.44 -25.45
N ASN A 67 30.28 -8.88 -24.42
CA ASN A 67 31.68 -9.15 -24.08
C ASN A 67 31.84 -10.30 -23.08
N VAL A 68 30.73 -10.91 -22.63
CA VAL A 68 30.76 -12.00 -21.65
C VAL A 68 31.00 -13.33 -22.37
N GLN A 69 32.20 -13.87 -22.21
CA GLN A 69 32.53 -15.22 -22.63
C GLN A 69 32.12 -16.25 -21.56
N PRO A 70 31.87 -17.52 -21.92
CA PRO A 70 31.60 -18.58 -20.95
C PRO A 70 32.66 -18.69 -19.85
N GLU A 71 33.92 -18.38 -20.17
CA GLU A 71 35.06 -18.34 -19.24
C GLU A 71 34.94 -17.25 -18.17
N HIS A 72 34.16 -16.19 -18.43
CA HIS A 72 33.90 -15.12 -17.45
C HIS A 72 32.90 -15.53 -16.37
N TYR A 73 32.15 -16.62 -16.58
CA TYR A 73 31.21 -17.12 -15.59
C TYR A 73 31.96 -17.86 -14.47
N ARG A 74 31.95 -17.28 -13.27
CA ARG A 74 32.36 -17.95 -12.04
C ARG A 74 31.13 -18.30 -11.24
N VAL A 75 31.02 -19.56 -10.81
CA VAL A 75 29.94 -20.01 -9.93
C VAL A 75 29.99 -19.17 -8.65
N PRO A 76 28.95 -18.38 -8.35
CA PRO A 76 28.91 -17.59 -7.12
C PRO A 76 28.99 -18.52 -5.92
N ASP A 77 29.80 -18.18 -4.93
CA ASP A 77 29.80 -18.91 -3.67
C ASP A 77 28.38 -18.82 -3.05
N ARG A 78 27.82 -19.97 -2.67
CA ARG A 78 26.49 -20.06 -2.05
C ARG A 78 26.36 -19.24 -0.77
N ARG A 79 27.49 -18.90 -0.15
CA ARG A 79 27.57 -18.07 1.06
C ARG A 79 27.48 -16.57 0.75
N GLY A 80 27.53 -16.15 -0.52
CA GLY A 80 27.33 -14.76 -0.93
C GLY A 80 28.50 -13.82 -0.63
N VAL A 81 28.22 -12.51 -0.57
CA VAL A 81 29.23 -11.44 -0.41
C VAL A 81 29.90 -11.46 0.97
N SER A 82 29.32 -12.16 1.93
CA SER A 82 29.77 -12.22 3.33
C SER A 82 30.81 -13.30 3.62
N VAL A 83 31.28 -14.06 2.62
CA VAL A 83 32.29 -15.13 2.82
C VAL A 83 33.57 -14.60 3.46
N ASN A 84 33.97 -13.38 3.10
CA ASN A 84 35.21 -12.75 3.56
C ASN A 84 34.98 -11.80 4.75
N GLU A 85 33.74 -11.62 5.21
CA GLU A 85 33.45 -10.77 6.36
C GLU A 85 33.70 -11.55 7.65
N LYS A 86 34.73 -11.15 8.40
CA LYS A 86 34.95 -11.65 9.75
C LYS A 86 33.79 -11.17 10.64
N ARG A 87 33.17 -12.11 11.36
CA ARG A 87 32.16 -11.75 12.37
C ARG A 87 32.81 -10.87 13.44
N PRO A 88 32.15 -9.80 13.90
CA PRO A 88 32.65 -9.01 15.01
C PRO A 88 32.76 -9.85 16.27
N ASP A 89 33.74 -9.54 17.12
CA ASP A 89 33.91 -10.18 18.42
C ASP A 89 32.65 -10.02 19.28
N TRP A 90 32.34 -11.05 20.07
CA TRP A 90 31.14 -11.06 20.90
C TRP A 90 31.21 -9.97 21.98
N LYS A 91 30.31 -8.99 21.90
CA LYS A 91 30.10 -7.96 22.92
C LYS A 91 28.77 -8.23 23.63
N PRO A 92 28.75 -8.43 24.96
CA PRO A 92 27.50 -8.60 25.69
C PRO A 92 26.67 -7.31 25.60
N PHE A 93 25.35 -7.47 25.49
CA PHE A 93 24.41 -6.36 25.53
C PHE A 93 24.18 -5.96 26.99
N ILE A 94 24.64 -4.77 27.38
CA ILE A 94 24.58 -4.26 28.76
C ILE A 94 23.43 -3.26 28.95
N ALA A 95 22.77 -2.82 27.87
CA ALA A 95 21.75 -1.79 27.97
C ALA A 95 20.46 -2.33 28.60
N SER A 96 20.05 -1.74 29.72
CA SER A 96 18.73 -1.87 30.31
C SER A 96 17.77 -0.84 29.73
N THR A 97 16.47 -1.12 29.80
CA THR A 97 15.45 -0.15 29.40
C THR A 97 15.37 0.99 30.42
N THR A 98 14.95 2.17 29.98
CA THR A 98 14.71 3.34 30.86
C THR A 98 13.72 2.98 31.97
N TYR A 99 12.69 2.19 31.65
CA TYR A 99 11.74 1.66 32.63
C TYR A 99 12.41 0.94 33.81
N PHE A 100 13.45 0.14 33.56
CA PHE A 100 14.11 -0.58 34.64
C PHE A 100 14.88 0.36 35.59
N HIS A 101 15.38 1.49 35.11
CA HIS A 101 16.05 2.49 35.95
C HIS A 101 15.06 3.36 36.71
N ASP A 102 13.96 3.74 36.07
CA ASP A 102 12.99 4.68 36.63
C ASP A 102 12.04 4.04 37.64
N TYR A 103 11.77 2.73 37.53
CA TYR A 103 10.72 2.04 38.31
C TYR A 103 11.23 0.95 39.27
N GLN A 104 12.54 0.83 39.49
CA GLN A 104 13.11 -0.12 40.47
C GLN A 104 12.53 0.05 41.88
N VAL A 105 12.25 1.29 42.27
CA VAL A 105 11.72 1.65 43.60
C VAL A 105 10.23 1.31 43.74
N LEU A 106 9.51 1.12 42.62
CA LEU A 106 8.05 1.02 42.62
C LEU A 106 7.55 -0.27 43.30
N ASP A 107 8.25 -1.39 43.09
CA ASP A 107 7.90 -2.65 43.77
C ASP A 107 8.19 -2.59 45.27
N GLU A 108 9.20 -1.84 45.69
CA GLU A 108 9.45 -1.60 47.12
C GLU A 108 8.36 -0.71 47.73
N GLU A 109 7.91 0.32 47.01
CA GLU A 109 6.82 1.21 47.44
C GLU A 109 5.49 0.45 47.60
N ARG A 110 5.13 -0.40 46.63
CA ARG A 110 3.94 -1.27 46.74
C ARG A 110 4.01 -2.18 47.97
N LYS A 111 5.17 -2.79 48.23
CA LYS A 111 5.38 -3.61 49.42
C LYS A 111 5.22 -2.82 50.71
N ARG A 112 5.71 -1.57 50.75
CA ARG A 112 5.53 -0.68 51.91
C ARG A 112 4.05 -0.37 52.15
N ILE A 113 3.28 -0.11 51.10
CA ILE A 113 1.83 0.17 51.20
C ILE A 113 1.07 -1.06 51.75
N LEU A 114 1.44 -2.28 51.32
CA LEU A 114 0.84 -3.52 51.79
C LEU A 114 1.19 -3.89 53.25
N GLN A 115 2.30 -3.35 53.77
CA GLN A 115 2.71 -3.59 55.16
C GLN A 115 1.94 -2.75 56.17
N VAL A 116 1.24 -1.70 55.72
CA VAL A 116 0.48 -0.79 56.60
C VAL A 116 -0.85 -1.45 56.99
N PRO A 117 -1.12 -1.65 58.29
CA PRO A 117 -2.37 -2.24 58.75
C PRO A 117 -3.56 -1.29 58.54
N LEU A 118 -4.75 -1.87 58.39
CA LEU A 118 -6.00 -1.12 58.19
C LEU A 118 -6.28 -0.10 59.32
N ASP A 119 -5.88 -0.43 60.56
CA ASP A 119 -6.00 0.43 61.74
C ASP A 119 -5.28 1.78 61.59
N GLU A 120 -4.18 1.84 60.83
CA GLU A 120 -3.45 3.09 60.59
C GLU A 120 -4.18 4.01 59.60
N TYR A 121 -4.80 3.41 58.58
CA TYR A 121 -5.69 4.14 57.68
C TYR A 121 -6.92 4.69 58.40
N GLU A 122 -7.48 3.94 59.36
CA GLU A 122 -8.64 4.38 60.15
C GLU A 122 -8.29 5.58 61.02
N LYS A 123 -7.16 5.51 61.73
CA LYS A 123 -6.65 6.63 62.54
C LYS A 123 -6.42 7.87 61.68
N ALA A 124 -5.81 7.72 60.51
CA ALA A 124 -5.57 8.82 59.59
C ALA A 124 -6.87 9.44 59.05
N PHE A 125 -7.83 8.59 58.66
CA PHE A 125 -9.14 9.01 58.17
C PHE A 125 -9.91 9.78 59.24
N MET A 126 -9.97 9.27 60.47
CA MET A 126 -10.65 9.93 61.59
C MET A 126 -9.96 11.24 61.99
N ALA A 127 -8.63 11.32 61.93
CA ALA A 127 -7.89 12.55 62.20
C ALA A 127 -8.18 13.68 61.19
N VAL A 128 -8.46 13.34 59.92
CA VAL A 128 -8.83 14.32 58.89
C VAL A 128 -10.32 14.64 58.95
N ALA A 129 -11.18 13.63 59.15
CA ALA A 129 -12.63 13.81 59.27
C ALA A 129 -13.02 14.68 60.48
N THR A 130 -12.31 14.56 61.61
CA THR A 130 -12.57 15.36 62.83
C THR A 130 -12.15 16.82 62.71
N LYS A 131 -11.15 17.14 61.87
CA LYS A 131 -10.75 18.52 61.61
C LYS A 131 -11.79 19.32 60.83
N ASN A 132 -12.58 18.64 60.00
CA ASN A 132 -13.45 19.29 59.01
C ASN A 132 -14.95 19.23 59.34
N ASN A 133 -15.40 18.26 60.14
CA ASN A 133 -16.82 18.11 60.49
C ASN A 133 -17.20 18.92 61.75
N GLN A 134 -17.55 20.20 61.58
CA GLN A 134 -18.19 20.99 62.65
C GLN A 134 -19.71 20.79 62.76
N GLN A 135 -20.39 20.23 61.75
CA GLN A 135 -21.86 20.11 61.73
C GLN A 135 -22.37 18.83 61.03
N GLN A 136 -22.59 17.80 61.84
CA GLN A 136 -23.48 16.60 61.71
C GLN A 136 -23.40 15.61 60.51
N ASP A 137 -23.75 14.37 60.87
CA ASP A 137 -23.85 13.09 60.13
C ASP A 137 -22.54 12.41 59.66
N GLY A 138 -21.84 11.81 60.64
CA GLY A 138 -20.79 10.81 60.44
C GLY A 138 -19.43 11.36 59.98
N PRO A 139 -18.33 10.63 60.22
CA PRO A 139 -17.01 11.02 59.73
C PRO A 139 -16.98 10.84 58.20
N THR A 140 -17.17 11.94 57.48
CA THR A 140 -17.05 12.00 56.01
C THR A 140 -15.91 12.92 55.60
N ILE A 141 -15.29 12.61 54.46
CA ILE A 141 -14.18 13.38 53.87
C ILE A 141 -14.51 13.77 52.43
N GLN A 142 -13.80 14.76 51.90
CA GLN A 142 -13.84 15.11 50.47
C GLN A 142 -12.75 14.39 49.68
N LEU A 143 -12.97 14.17 48.37
CA LEU A 143 -11.98 13.55 47.47
C LEU A 143 -10.63 14.29 47.48
N SER A 144 -10.68 15.62 47.55
CA SER A 144 -9.49 16.48 47.66
C SER A 144 -8.63 16.17 48.88
N GLN A 145 -9.17 15.58 49.94
CA GLN A 145 -8.48 15.34 51.22
C GLN A 145 -7.85 13.94 51.31
N VAL A 146 -8.11 13.07 50.33
CA VAL A 146 -7.53 11.71 50.27
C VAL A 146 -6.01 11.75 50.28
N HIS A 147 -5.40 12.73 49.62
CA HIS A 147 -3.95 12.89 49.62
C HIS A 147 -3.37 13.20 51.02
N GLU A 148 -4.11 13.90 51.89
CA GLU A 148 -3.68 14.20 53.25
C GLU A 148 -3.73 12.95 54.12
N ILE A 149 -4.80 12.16 53.98
CA ILE A 149 -4.97 10.89 54.70
C ILE A 149 -3.85 9.92 54.34
N LEU A 150 -3.57 9.77 53.05
CA LEU A 150 -2.52 8.88 52.58
C LEU A 150 -1.13 9.36 53.01
N LYS A 151 -0.88 10.67 53.06
CA LYS A 151 0.37 11.20 53.63
C LYS A 151 0.51 10.88 55.12
N ILE A 152 -0.59 10.92 55.89
CA ILE A 152 -0.58 10.60 57.33
C ILE A 152 -0.41 9.10 57.56
N ALA A 153 -1.10 8.26 56.79
CA ALA A 153 -1.06 6.80 56.94
C ALA A 153 0.21 6.16 56.38
N LEU A 154 0.67 6.60 55.19
CA LEU A 154 1.78 5.98 54.46
C LEU A 154 3.11 6.73 54.64
N GLY A 155 3.09 7.98 55.12
CA GLY A 155 4.29 8.81 55.24
C GLY A 155 5.05 8.93 53.91
N ASN A 156 6.31 8.49 53.90
CA ASN A 156 7.18 8.51 52.72
C ASN A 156 6.76 7.51 51.62
N ALA A 157 5.86 6.56 51.91
CA ALA A 157 5.32 5.64 50.91
C ALA A 157 4.14 6.23 50.13
N ALA A 158 3.70 7.45 50.44
CA ALA A 158 2.67 8.18 49.70
C ALA A 158 3.20 8.72 48.35
N ASN A 159 3.56 7.82 47.43
CA ASN A 159 3.93 8.18 46.05
C ASN A 159 2.71 8.80 45.34
N PRO A 160 2.88 9.89 44.55
CA PRO A 160 1.80 10.45 43.73
C PRO A 160 1.02 9.40 42.94
N ARG A 161 1.68 8.37 42.41
CA ARG A 161 1.06 7.30 41.64
C ARG A 161 0.12 6.42 42.50
N ALA A 162 0.51 6.14 43.74
CA ALA A 162 -0.35 5.43 44.68
C ALA A 162 -1.56 6.30 45.02
N ILE A 163 -1.36 7.58 45.31
CA ILE A 163 -2.44 8.54 45.58
C ILE A 163 -3.43 8.61 44.40
N GLU A 164 -2.94 8.66 43.16
CA GLU A 164 -3.77 8.62 41.95
C GLU A 164 -4.62 7.34 41.88
N THR A 165 -4.08 6.16 42.23
CA THR A 165 -4.87 4.92 42.25
C THR A 165 -6.00 4.96 43.27
N PHE A 166 -5.77 5.55 44.45
CA PHE A 166 -6.82 5.78 45.44
C PHE A 166 -7.88 6.76 44.95
N ILE A 167 -7.46 7.90 44.39
CA ILE A 167 -8.37 8.92 43.86
C ILE A 167 -9.21 8.33 42.72
N ASN A 168 -8.61 7.63 41.76
CA ASN A 168 -9.34 7.04 40.63
C ASN A 168 -10.40 6.03 41.08
N TYR A 169 -10.06 5.17 42.05
CA TYR A 169 -11.04 4.21 42.57
C TYR A 169 -12.21 4.91 43.29
N LEU A 170 -11.91 5.92 44.10
CA LEU A 170 -12.90 6.68 44.85
C LEU A 170 -13.73 7.62 43.96
N ASP A 171 -13.17 8.15 42.89
CA ASP A 171 -13.87 9.00 41.90
C ASP A 171 -14.89 8.16 41.10
N HIS A 172 -14.52 6.94 40.70
CA HIS A 172 -15.42 6.06 39.95
C HIS A 172 -16.58 5.50 40.78
N ARG A 173 -16.46 5.51 42.11
CA ARG A 173 -17.49 5.01 43.06
C ARG A 173 -18.05 6.10 43.97
N GLY A 174 -17.55 7.32 43.86
CA GLY A 174 -17.94 8.46 44.66
C GLY A 174 -19.39 8.81 44.35
N SER A 175 -20.21 8.91 45.40
CA SER A 175 -21.58 9.39 45.29
C SER A 175 -21.60 10.83 44.76
N VAL A 176 -22.75 11.26 44.24
CA VAL A 176 -23.09 12.55 43.60
C VAL A 176 -22.68 13.82 44.39
N CYS A 177 -22.17 13.68 45.62
CA CYS A 177 -21.90 14.77 46.56
C CYS A 177 -20.45 14.87 47.09
N ASP A 178 -19.45 14.22 46.47
CA ASP A 178 -18.03 14.27 46.89
C ASP A 178 -17.75 13.84 48.35
N ARG A 179 -18.72 13.19 49.02
CA ARG A 179 -18.60 12.74 50.41
C ARG A 179 -18.24 11.26 50.44
N ILE A 180 -17.05 10.97 50.93
CA ILE A 180 -16.53 9.61 51.10
C ILE A 180 -16.72 9.21 52.56
N SER A 181 -17.47 8.13 52.79
CA SER A 181 -17.60 7.48 54.10
C SER A 181 -16.41 6.55 54.37
N TRP A 182 -16.19 6.22 55.65
CA TRP A 182 -15.17 5.24 56.04
C TRP A 182 -15.36 3.90 55.34
N THR A 183 -16.60 3.42 55.20
CA THR A 183 -16.92 2.14 54.54
C THR A 183 -16.46 2.10 53.09
N LEU A 184 -16.64 3.20 52.34
CA LEU A 184 -16.19 3.31 50.96
C LEU A 184 -14.64 3.37 50.90
N PHE A 185 -14.03 4.06 51.86
CA PHE A 185 -12.58 4.18 51.95
C PHE A 185 -11.91 2.85 52.32
N SER A 186 -12.47 2.07 53.25
CA SER A 186 -11.97 0.74 53.58
C SER A 186 -12.06 -0.22 52.38
N GLU A 187 -13.15 -0.16 51.61
CA GLU A 187 -13.25 -0.92 50.35
C GLU A 187 -12.17 -0.50 49.34
N ALA A 188 -11.80 0.78 49.31
CA ALA A 188 -10.72 1.27 48.45
C ALA A 188 -9.35 0.73 48.88
N VAL A 189 -9.08 0.70 50.18
CA VAL A 189 -7.86 0.11 50.74
C VAL A 189 -7.76 -1.37 50.39
N ASP A 190 -8.83 -2.15 50.59
CA ASP A 190 -8.87 -3.58 50.26
C ASP A 190 -8.67 -3.83 48.75
N HIS A 191 -9.34 -3.04 47.90
CA HIS A 191 -9.20 -3.15 46.45
C HIS A 191 -7.77 -2.85 45.99
N ILE A 192 -7.15 -1.82 46.54
CA ILE A 192 -5.80 -1.39 46.15
C ILE A 192 -4.75 -2.34 46.72
N ALA A 193 -4.95 -2.89 47.92
CA ALA A 193 -4.13 -3.97 48.44
C ALA A 193 -4.18 -5.20 47.52
N GLY A 194 -5.38 -5.63 47.11
CA GLY A 194 -5.53 -6.72 46.15
C GLY A 194 -4.88 -6.44 44.79
N LEU A 195 -4.97 -5.20 44.30
CA LEU A 195 -4.31 -4.76 43.07
C LEU A 195 -2.77 -4.87 43.21
N PHE A 196 -2.20 -4.31 44.28
CA PHE A 196 -0.74 -4.34 44.48
C PHE A 196 -0.19 -5.74 44.74
N ASP A 197 -0.93 -6.61 45.43
CA ASP A 197 -0.57 -8.02 45.58
C ASP A 197 -0.55 -8.76 44.23
N LEU A 198 -1.53 -8.48 43.36
CA LEU A 198 -1.57 -9.04 42.00
C LEU A 198 -0.42 -8.53 41.13
N GLU A 199 -0.03 -7.26 41.28
CA GLU A 199 1.08 -6.67 40.53
C GLU A 199 2.43 -7.22 41.00
N LEU A 200 2.66 -7.34 42.31
CA LEU A 200 3.88 -7.90 42.88
C LEU A 200 4.03 -9.40 42.60
N SER A 201 2.93 -10.15 42.60
CA SER A 201 2.95 -11.59 42.29
C SER A 201 3.26 -11.87 40.82
N ARG A 202 2.89 -10.98 39.90
CA ARG A 202 3.26 -11.08 38.47
C ARG A 202 4.75 -10.85 38.21
N CYS A 203 5.47 -10.18 39.12
CA CYS A 203 6.90 -9.91 39.01
C CYS A 203 7.81 -11.03 39.53
N LYS A 204 7.30 -12.16 40.06
CA LYS A 204 8.16 -13.33 40.35
C LYS A 204 8.62 -13.94 39.01
N PRO A 205 9.92 -13.90 38.69
CA PRO A 205 10.42 -14.42 37.41
C PRO A 205 10.46 -15.94 37.50
N ALA A 206 9.34 -16.60 37.23
CA ALA A 206 9.39 -17.96 36.74
C ALA A 206 10.02 -17.91 35.34
N GLY A 207 11.32 -18.20 35.29
CA GLY A 207 12.12 -18.53 34.10
C GLY A 207 11.77 -17.82 32.79
N SER A 208 12.62 -16.88 32.38
CA SER A 208 12.96 -16.61 30.98
C SER A 208 11.85 -16.92 29.95
N SER A 209 10.81 -16.10 29.91
CA SER A 209 10.03 -15.89 28.70
C SER A 209 9.41 -14.50 28.81
N GLY A 210 9.99 -13.53 28.10
CA GLY A 210 9.50 -12.16 28.10
C GLY A 210 8.03 -12.11 27.72
N LYS A 211 7.18 -11.66 28.65
CA LYS A 211 5.86 -11.14 28.37
C LYS A 211 5.61 -9.92 29.26
N MET A 212 5.95 -8.75 28.70
CA MET A 212 5.41 -7.47 29.15
C MET A 212 3.87 -7.50 29.10
N TRP A 213 3.31 -6.71 30.01
CA TRP A 213 1.96 -6.71 30.55
C TRP A 213 0.85 -6.32 29.57
N GLY A 214 -0.35 -6.81 29.89
CA GLY A 214 -1.63 -6.40 29.33
C GLY A 214 -2.59 -7.59 29.36
N THR A 215 -3.86 -7.37 29.68
CA THR A 215 -4.93 -8.30 29.33
C THR A 215 -4.81 -8.52 27.84
N ARG A 216 -4.07 -9.56 27.42
CA ARG A 216 -4.02 -9.99 26.03
C ARG A 216 -5.46 -10.15 25.61
N THR A 217 -5.93 -9.25 24.75
CA THR A 217 -7.25 -9.39 24.15
C THR A 217 -7.34 -10.80 23.57
N PHE A 218 -8.54 -11.36 23.48
CA PHE A 218 -8.73 -12.72 22.96
C PHE A 218 -8.00 -12.94 21.62
N ALA A 219 -7.86 -11.86 20.83
CA ALA A 219 -7.01 -11.75 19.64
C ALA A 219 -5.53 -12.11 19.87
N GLU A 220 -4.84 -11.54 20.87
CA GLU A 220 -3.41 -11.82 21.11
C GLU A 220 -3.10 -13.22 21.64
N LYS A 221 -4.09 -13.91 22.24
CA LYS A 221 -3.97 -15.33 22.60
C LYS A 221 -4.17 -16.25 21.38
N GLN A 222 -4.91 -15.81 20.36
CA GLN A 222 -5.09 -16.59 19.11
C GLN A 222 -3.94 -16.40 18.11
N ILE A 223 -3.26 -15.24 18.11
CA ILE A 223 -2.22 -14.89 17.11
C ILE A 223 -1.04 -15.88 17.04
N SER A 224 -0.80 -16.71 18.05
CA SER A 224 0.38 -17.60 18.10
C SER A 224 0.06 -19.11 18.08
N LYS A 225 -1.21 -19.51 18.00
CA LYS A 225 -1.56 -20.95 18.04
C LYS A 225 -1.75 -21.58 16.65
N TYR A 226 -1.99 -20.75 15.64
CA TYR A 226 -2.18 -21.19 14.25
C TYR A 226 -1.37 -20.28 13.33
N LEU A 227 -0.05 -20.46 13.30
CA LEU A 227 0.72 -19.98 12.15
C LEU A 227 0.25 -20.80 10.95
N VAL A 228 -0.28 -20.10 9.94
CA VAL A 228 -0.52 -20.70 8.63
C VAL A 228 0.85 -21.05 8.07
N HIS A 229 1.16 -22.35 7.99
CA HIS A 229 2.39 -22.82 7.39
C HIS A 229 2.39 -22.40 5.91
N SER A 230 3.52 -21.91 5.41
CA SER A 230 3.63 -21.58 3.99
C SER A 230 3.37 -22.84 3.17
N SER A 231 2.48 -22.76 2.19
CA SER A 231 2.24 -23.88 1.28
C SER A 231 3.51 -24.18 0.48
N THR A 232 3.72 -25.46 0.16
CA THR A 232 4.79 -25.87 -0.75
C THR A 232 4.53 -25.19 -2.10
N PRO A 233 5.49 -24.42 -2.64
CA PRO A 233 5.30 -23.79 -3.95
C PRO A 233 5.14 -24.86 -5.03
N ALA A 234 4.27 -24.61 -6.00
CA ALA A 234 4.11 -25.48 -7.16
C ALA A 234 5.43 -25.58 -7.94
N SER A 235 5.71 -26.77 -8.49
CA SER A 235 6.86 -26.95 -9.37
C SER A 235 6.70 -26.13 -10.65
N SER A 236 7.82 -25.78 -11.31
CA SER A 236 7.78 -25.12 -12.62
C SER A 236 6.93 -25.91 -13.62
N HIS A 237 7.07 -27.24 -13.62
CA HIS A 237 6.27 -28.12 -14.46
C HIS A 237 4.77 -28.01 -14.19
N GLN A 238 4.35 -27.96 -12.91
CA GLN A 238 2.94 -27.79 -12.55
C GLN A 238 2.38 -26.44 -13.00
N LYS A 239 3.15 -25.36 -12.88
CA LYS A 239 2.75 -24.03 -13.34
C LYS A 239 2.63 -23.97 -14.87
N ASP A 240 3.61 -24.52 -15.57
CA ASP A 240 3.68 -24.42 -17.02
C ASP A 240 2.74 -25.40 -17.74
N PHE A 241 2.67 -26.65 -17.28
CA PHE A 241 1.97 -27.74 -17.97
C PHE A 241 0.67 -28.19 -17.29
N GLY A 242 0.47 -27.80 -16.03
CA GLY A 242 -0.71 -28.16 -15.25
C GLY A 242 -0.39 -29.23 -14.19
N SER A 243 -1.32 -29.40 -13.27
CA SER A 243 -1.25 -30.44 -12.24
C SER A 243 -1.70 -31.79 -12.79
N TYR A 244 -1.45 -32.86 -12.03
CA TYR A 244 -1.93 -34.18 -12.39
C TYR A 244 -3.47 -34.18 -12.51
N GLY A 245 -3.98 -34.57 -13.68
CA GLY A 245 -5.41 -34.57 -13.98
C GLY A 245 -5.94 -33.29 -14.65
N ASP A 246 -5.12 -32.24 -14.80
CA ASP A 246 -5.53 -31.05 -15.55
C ASP A 246 -5.58 -31.32 -17.05
N ASN A 247 -6.65 -30.84 -17.70
CA ASN A 247 -6.79 -30.92 -19.14
C ASN A 247 -6.22 -29.65 -19.80
N PRO A 248 -5.21 -29.76 -20.68
CA PRO A 248 -4.58 -28.60 -21.30
C PRO A 248 -5.53 -27.82 -22.23
N ARG A 249 -6.63 -28.43 -22.69
CA ARG A 249 -7.64 -27.78 -23.53
C ARG A 249 -8.55 -26.82 -22.76
N ASP A 250 -8.63 -26.95 -21.44
CA ASP A 250 -9.51 -26.13 -20.61
C ASP A 250 -8.88 -24.78 -20.25
N ARG A 251 -7.64 -24.52 -20.72
CA ARG A 251 -6.96 -23.25 -20.50
C ARG A 251 -7.66 -22.13 -21.28
N PRO A 252 -8.13 -21.07 -20.60
CA PRO A 252 -8.86 -20.01 -21.27
C PRO A 252 -7.94 -19.20 -22.18
N TYR A 253 -8.52 -18.72 -23.27
CA TYR A 253 -7.89 -17.69 -24.09
C TYR A 253 -7.95 -16.35 -23.34
N MET A 254 -6.78 -15.80 -23.03
CA MET A 254 -6.63 -14.46 -22.49
C MET A 254 -6.49 -13.45 -23.64
N ARG A 255 -7.47 -12.53 -23.73
CA ARG A 255 -7.50 -11.43 -24.71
C ARG A 255 -6.17 -10.65 -24.83
N LYS A 256 -5.37 -10.58 -23.76
CA LYS A 256 -4.10 -9.84 -23.67
C LYS A 256 -2.88 -10.57 -24.25
N ARG A 257 -2.88 -11.91 -24.28
CA ARG A 257 -1.71 -12.74 -24.66
C ARG A 257 -1.99 -13.87 -25.65
N GLY A 258 -3.24 -14.14 -25.97
CA GLY A 258 -3.61 -15.38 -26.65
C GLY A 258 -3.98 -16.45 -25.63
N MET A 259 -3.41 -17.65 -25.71
CA MET A 259 -3.60 -18.67 -24.66
C MET A 259 -3.07 -18.19 -23.31
N ALA A 260 -3.73 -18.53 -22.20
CA ALA A 260 -3.21 -18.29 -20.85
C ALA A 260 -1.75 -18.78 -20.76
N SER A 261 -0.83 -17.82 -20.62
CA SER A 261 0.61 -18.04 -20.75
C SER A 261 1.13 -18.87 -19.58
N THR A 262 1.96 -19.87 -19.89
CA THR A 262 2.58 -20.77 -18.91
C THR A 262 3.52 -20.02 -17.95
N THR A 263 4.08 -18.90 -18.40
CA THR A 263 5.05 -18.07 -17.69
C THR A 263 4.47 -16.72 -17.22
N THR A 264 3.23 -16.72 -16.72
CA THR A 264 2.60 -15.48 -16.24
C THR A 264 3.36 -14.85 -15.08
N ASP A 265 3.92 -15.67 -14.18
CA ASP A 265 4.69 -15.24 -13.02
C ASP A 265 6.01 -14.52 -13.39
N LEU A 266 6.70 -14.98 -14.45
CA LEU A 266 7.94 -14.35 -14.92
C LEU A 266 7.71 -13.01 -15.62
N ASN A 267 6.55 -12.85 -16.24
CA ASN A 267 6.24 -11.68 -17.05
C ASN A 267 5.46 -10.61 -16.27
N LEU A 268 5.31 -10.78 -14.94
CA LEU A 268 4.73 -9.76 -14.06
C LEU A 268 5.52 -8.45 -14.16
N GLY A 269 4.80 -7.34 -14.31
CA GLY A 269 5.43 -6.01 -14.45
C GLY A 269 5.82 -5.64 -15.88
N THR A 270 5.48 -6.46 -16.88
CA THR A 270 5.66 -6.12 -18.30
C THR A 270 4.33 -5.81 -18.98
N THR A 271 4.40 -5.14 -20.14
CA THR A 271 3.21 -4.79 -20.94
C THR A 271 2.41 -6.01 -21.37
N SER A 272 3.04 -7.19 -21.40
CA SER A 272 2.38 -8.42 -21.80
C SER A 272 1.26 -8.89 -20.84
N VAL A 273 1.23 -8.48 -19.56
CA VAL A 273 0.10 -8.79 -18.63
C VAL A 273 -0.98 -7.70 -18.67
N THR A 274 -0.62 -6.50 -19.10
CA THR A 274 -1.47 -5.29 -19.05
C THR A 274 -2.10 -5.00 -20.42
N ASN A 275 -3.00 -4.03 -20.53
CA ASN A 275 -3.55 -3.60 -21.83
C ASN A 275 -2.68 -2.52 -22.51
N GLN A 276 -1.51 -2.22 -21.97
CA GLN A 276 -0.61 -1.22 -22.55
C GLN A 276 -0.01 -1.73 -23.87
N ILE A 277 0.25 -0.79 -24.77
CA ILE A 277 0.89 -1.10 -26.06
C ILE A 277 2.28 -1.72 -25.85
N PRO A 278 2.70 -2.69 -26.68
CA PRO A 278 4.07 -3.16 -26.68
C PRO A 278 5.05 -1.98 -26.85
N GLY A 279 6.09 -1.92 -26.02
CA GLY A 279 7.06 -0.81 -26.01
C GLY A 279 6.69 0.36 -25.11
N TYR A 280 5.56 0.31 -24.39
CA TYR A 280 5.29 1.27 -23.32
C TYR A 280 6.41 1.27 -22.27
N ALA A 281 6.97 2.45 -22.00
CA ALA A 281 8.13 2.65 -21.14
C ALA A 281 7.78 3.24 -19.76
N GLY A 282 6.49 3.44 -19.46
CA GLY A 282 6.07 3.90 -18.15
C GLY A 282 6.07 2.79 -17.10
N PHE A 283 5.94 3.19 -15.84
CA PHE A 283 5.89 2.27 -14.71
C PHE A 283 4.61 1.40 -14.73
N LEU A 284 4.78 0.09 -14.54
CA LEU A 284 3.67 -0.87 -14.43
C LEU A 284 3.67 -1.52 -13.05
N PRO A 285 2.73 -1.14 -12.16
CA PRO A 285 2.65 -1.78 -10.85
C PRO A 285 2.24 -3.26 -10.98
N SER A 286 3.00 -4.15 -10.37
CA SER A 286 2.79 -5.62 -10.40
C SER A 286 2.30 -6.18 -9.06
N THR A 287 1.62 -5.36 -8.24
CA THR A 287 1.21 -5.75 -6.89
C THR A 287 -0.07 -6.57 -6.92
N LEU A 288 -0.18 -7.58 -6.04
CA LEU A 288 -1.40 -8.37 -5.87
C LEU A 288 -2.29 -7.85 -4.72
N HIS A 289 -1.77 -6.90 -3.93
CA HIS A 289 -2.40 -6.46 -2.68
C HIS A 289 -3.24 -5.20 -2.83
N SER A 290 -3.07 -4.43 -3.91
CA SER A 290 -3.81 -3.18 -4.14
C SER A 290 -4.63 -3.29 -5.42
N ALA A 291 -5.95 -3.30 -5.28
CA ALA A 291 -6.86 -3.37 -6.41
C ALA A 291 -6.75 -2.13 -7.32
N GLU A 292 -6.54 -0.95 -6.74
CA GLU A 292 -6.39 0.30 -7.48
C GLU A 292 -5.14 0.30 -8.35
N ALA A 293 -4.01 -0.16 -7.80
CA ALA A 293 -2.76 -0.26 -8.54
C ALA A 293 -2.90 -1.25 -9.72
N VAL A 294 -3.59 -2.38 -9.50
CA VAL A 294 -3.88 -3.36 -10.56
C VAL A 294 -4.78 -2.76 -11.65
N ALA A 295 -5.80 -1.99 -11.28
CA ALA A 295 -6.67 -1.32 -12.24
C ALA A 295 -5.90 -0.29 -13.08
N GLN A 296 -5.03 0.50 -12.45
CA GLN A 296 -4.18 1.48 -13.15
C GLN A 296 -3.16 0.80 -14.08
N ALA A 297 -2.49 -0.27 -13.64
CA ALA A 297 -1.56 -1.04 -14.47
C ALA A 297 -2.23 -1.60 -15.73
N ASN A 298 -3.43 -2.16 -15.56
CA ASN A 298 -4.18 -2.72 -16.68
C ASN A 298 -4.62 -1.65 -17.69
N GLY A 299 -4.73 -0.40 -17.26
CA GLY A 299 -5.28 0.68 -18.08
C GLY A 299 -6.80 0.50 -18.29
N PRO A 300 -7.48 1.54 -18.80
CA PRO A 300 -8.90 1.46 -19.05
C PRO A 300 -9.24 0.41 -20.11
N GLU A 301 -10.34 -0.32 -19.90
CA GLU A 301 -10.85 -1.29 -20.89
C GLU A 301 -11.50 -0.61 -22.10
N HIS A 302 -12.03 0.60 -21.91
CA HIS A 302 -12.71 1.38 -22.94
C HIS A 302 -11.82 2.50 -23.47
N ILE A 303 -11.53 2.47 -24.77
CA ILE A 303 -10.71 3.45 -25.51
C ILE A 303 -11.26 4.88 -25.34
N GLU A 304 -12.58 5.04 -25.22
CA GLU A 304 -13.24 6.35 -25.05
C GLU A 304 -12.79 7.09 -23.78
N SER A 305 -12.36 6.37 -22.74
CA SER A 305 -11.82 6.98 -21.51
C SER A 305 -10.35 7.41 -21.60
N LEU A 306 -9.63 7.00 -22.66
CA LEU A 306 -8.26 7.45 -22.95
C LEU A 306 -8.23 8.82 -23.62
N HIS A 307 -9.33 9.20 -24.30
CA HIS A 307 -9.51 10.56 -24.73
C HIS A 307 -9.79 11.39 -23.50
N SER A 308 -8.86 12.29 -23.15
CA SER A 308 -9.15 13.31 -22.15
C SER A 308 -10.45 13.99 -22.58
N VAL A 309 -11.51 13.88 -21.78
CA VAL A 309 -12.66 14.76 -21.89
C VAL A 309 -12.08 16.16 -22.10
N PRO A 310 -12.39 16.85 -23.21
CA PRO A 310 -11.74 18.11 -23.54
C PRO A 310 -11.80 18.97 -22.29
N ARG A 311 -10.64 19.32 -21.75
CA ARG A 311 -10.56 20.04 -20.48
C ARG A 311 -11.30 21.35 -20.67
N VAL A 312 -12.52 21.40 -20.16
CA VAL A 312 -13.37 22.60 -20.12
C VAL A 312 -12.67 23.71 -19.31
N GLU A 313 -11.58 23.39 -18.60
CA GLU A 313 -10.64 24.35 -17.97
C GLU A 313 -10.23 25.47 -18.92
N LEU A 314 -9.95 25.14 -20.20
CA LEU A 314 -9.74 26.15 -21.22
C LEU A 314 -11.09 26.50 -21.85
N ARG A 315 -11.74 27.55 -21.33
CA ARG A 315 -13.04 28.08 -21.79
C ARG A 315 -12.98 28.74 -23.18
N LEU A 316 -12.28 28.09 -24.10
CA LEU A 316 -12.04 28.53 -25.47
C LEU A 316 -13.25 28.27 -26.36
N PHE A 317 -14.09 27.27 -26.04
CA PHE A 317 -15.09 26.76 -26.99
C PHE A 317 -16.54 26.69 -26.48
N TYR A 318 -16.78 26.91 -25.18
CA TYR A 318 -18.13 26.85 -24.60
C TYR A 318 -18.35 28.05 -23.67
N SER A 319 -18.99 29.09 -24.19
CA SER A 319 -19.65 30.09 -23.36
C SER A 319 -21.15 30.01 -23.61
N ASP A 320 -21.93 29.88 -22.54
CA ASP A 320 -23.40 29.89 -22.64
C ASP A 320 -23.95 31.25 -23.09
N ASN A 321 -23.11 32.29 -22.99
CA ASN A 321 -23.44 33.61 -23.47
C ASN A 321 -23.38 33.65 -25.00
N ILE A 322 -24.38 34.30 -25.59
CA ILE A 322 -24.45 34.58 -27.03
C ILE A 322 -23.19 35.34 -27.47
N PRO A 323 -22.59 35.00 -28.63
CA PRO A 323 -21.47 35.76 -29.18
C PRO A 323 -21.78 37.26 -29.24
N GLY A 324 -20.85 38.09 -28.76
CA GLY A 324 -21.01 39.54 -28.71
C GLY A 324 -21.55 40.10 -27.38
N TYR A 325 -22.01 39.25 -26.46
CA TYR A 325 -22.31 39.71 -25.09
C TYR A 325 -21.01 40.11 -24.36
N THR A 326 -20.90 41.38 -23.96
CA THR A 326 -19.70 41.95 -23.32
C THR A 326 -19.82 42.10 -21.79
N GLY A 327 -20.86 41.52 -21.18
CA GLY A 327 -21.09 41.58 -19.73
C GLY A 327 -20.16 40.66 -18.93
N HIS A 328 -20.46 40.50 -17.64
CA HIS A 328 -19.63 39.69 -16.75
C HIS A 328 -19.57 38.22 -17.20
N LYS A 329 -18.35 37.69 -17.35
CA LYS A 329 -18.08 36.27 -17.61
C LYS A 329 -17.48 35.66 -16.34
N PRO A 330 -18.20 34.83 -15.57
CA PRO A 330 -17.76 34.38 -14.26
C PRO A 330 -16.58 33.41 -14.38
N VAL A 331 -15.34 33.84 -14.16
CA VAL A 331 -14.12 33.04 -14.41
C VAL A 331 -13.98 31.83 -13.47
N ASP A 332 -14.42 31.99 -12.22
CA ASP A 332 -14.36 30.96 -11.18
C ASP A 332 -15.59 30.04 -11.23
N CYS A 333 -15.44 28.76 -10.86
CA CYS A 333 -16.53 27.80 -10.80
C CYS A 333 -17.57 28.19 -9.73
N ALA A 334 -17.15 28.82 -8.64
CA ALA A 334 -18.05 29.31 -7.59
C ALA A 334 -19.03 30.39 -8.09
N ASN A 335 -18.64 31.13 -9.12
CA ASN A 335 -19.45 32.20 -9.71
C ASN A 335 -20.29 31.75 -10.90
N TYR A 336 -20.09 30.51 -11.37
CA TYR A 336 -20.83 29.97 -12.50
C TYR A 336 -22.17 29.41 -12.03
N ARG A 337 -23.26 30.04 -12.46
CA ARG A 337 -24.64 29.65 -12.08
C ARG A 337 -25.39 28.99 -13.24
N GLY A 338 -24.68 28.52 -14.26
CA GLY A 338 -25.26 27.99 -15.51
C GLY A 338 -25.50 29.09 -16.55
N GLU A 339 -26.40 28.79 -17.49
CA GLU A 339 -26.74 29.68 -18.60
C GLU A 339 -27.18 31.07 -18.11
N CYS A 340 -26.68 32.12 -18.76
CA CYS A 340 -27.03 33.47 -18.39
C CYS A 340 -28.47 33.79 -18.79
N CYS A 341 -29.39 33.83 -17.83
CA CYS A 341 -30.78 34.25 -18.02
C CYS A 341 -30.96 35.77 -18.22
N ALA A 342 -29.93 36.48 -18.71
CA ALA A 342 -29.99 37.92 -18.91
C ALA A 342 -31.15 38.29 -19.84
N GLY A 343 -31.97 39.26 -19.41
CA GLY A 343 -33.12 39.72 -20.18
C GLY A 343 -34.44 39.00 -19.89
N ARG A 344 -34.48 38.05 -18.95
CA ARG A 344 -35.72 37.42 -18.43
C ARG A 344 -36.00 37.76 -16.96
N ASP A 345 -35.30 38.75 -16.42
CA ASP A 345 -35.52 39.18 -15.03
C ASP A 345 -36.83 39.97 -14.95
N PRO A 346 -37.83 39.56 -14.14
CA PRO A 346 -39.06 40.33 -13.93
C PRO A 346 -38.81 41.71 -13.31
N GLY A 347 -37.61 41.96 -12.75
CA GLY A 347 -37.20 43.28 -12.30
C GLY A 347 -36.97 44.30 -13.43
N THR A 348 -36.90 43.88 -14.70
CA THR A 348 -36.79 44.78 -15.86
C THR A 348 -38.07 44.75 -16.69
N THR A 349 -38.47 45.91 -17.22
CA THR A 349 -39.67 46.03 -18.07
C THR A 349 -39.60 45.18 -19.33
N THR A 350 -38.39 44.96 -19.85
CA THR A 350 -38.13 44.13 -21.02
C THR A 350 -38.17 42.63 -20.70
N GLY A 351 -37.78 42.25 -19.48
CA GLY A 351 -37.85 40.86 -19.03
C GLY A 351 -39.26 40.44 -18.63
N ASP A 352 -40.00 41.33 -17.97
CA ASP A 352 -41.40 41.11 -17.57
C ASP A 352 -42.36 40.96 -18.78
N SER A 353 -42.09 41.70 -19.86
CA SER A 353 -42.87 41.60 -21.11
C SER A 353 -42.50 40.37 -21.97
N TYR A 354 -41.43 39.65 -21.65
CA TYR A 354 -41.01 38.47 -22.41
C TYR A 354 -41.78 37.21 -22.00
N MET A 355 -42.70 36.76 -22.87
CA MET A 355 -43.41 35.49 -22.74
C MET A 355 -42.77 34.44 -23.67
N PRO A 356 -42.16 33.35 -23.15
CA PRO A 356 -41.60 32.32 -24.02
C PRO A 356 -42.72 31.66 -24.83
N HIS A 357 -42.49 31.47 -26.14
CA HIS A 357 -43.39 30.70 -26.98
C HIS A 357 -43.41 29.24 -26.49
N LYS A 358 -44.62 28.69 -26.31
CA LYS A 358 -44.84 27.29 -25.90
C LYS A 358 -44.50 26.32 -27.00
#